data_AF-A0A2M8Q6M4-F1
#
_entry.id   AF-A0A2M8Q6M4-F1
#
_cell.length_a   1.000
_cell.length_b   1.000
_cell.length_c   1.000
_cell.angle_alpha   90.00
_cell.angle_beta   90.00
_cell.angle_gamma   90.00
#
_symmetry.space_group_name_H-M   'P 1'
#
loop_
_entity.id
_entity.type
_entity.pdbx_description
1 polymer ?
#
loop_
_entity_poly.entity_id
_entity_poly.type
_entity_poly.pdbx_seq_one_letter_code
_entity_poly.pdbx_strand_id
1 'polypeptide(L)'
;VWTHDSIAVGEDGPTHQPVEHLAALRAIPNLVVIRPCDANETAEAWRWAMRHRDGPTALILTRQKVPVLDRTHLAPASELQHGAYVLSEPREGRPVAIIMASGSEVHPALEAQKLLAAQGIP
;
A
#
# COMPACT_ATOMS: atom_id res chain seq x y z
N VAL A 1 -4.49 -0.41 -15.66
CA VAL A 1 -3.40 0.32 -14.99
C VAL A 1 -3.89 1.73 -14.76
N TRP A 2 -3.96 2.17 -13.51
CA TRP A 2 -4.49 3.47 -13.10
C TRP A 2 -3.39 4.23 -12.35
N THR A 3 -2.88 5.31 -12.93
CA THR A 3 -1.90 6.19 -12.28
C THR A 3 -2.60 7.41 -11.68
N HIS A 4 -1.85 8.26 -10.97
CA HIS A 4 -2.39 9.48 -10.37
C HIS A 4 -3.51 9.17 -9.37
N ASP A 5 -3.20 8.32 -8.40
CA ASP A 5 -4.17 7.61 -7.56
C ASP A 5 -4.84 8.41 -6.42
N SER A 6 -4.47 9.68 -6.22
CA SER A 6 -4.84 10.41 -5.01
C SER A 6 -4.75 11.93 -5.19
N ILE A 7 -5.02 12.67 -4.12
CA ILE A 7 -4.82 14.13 -4.03
C ILE A 7 -3.39 14.57 -4.37
N ALA A 8 -2.42 13.66 -4.32
CA ALA A 8 -1.03 13.91 -4.70
C ALA A 8 -0.83 14.21 -6.19
N VAL A 9 -1.91 14.18 -7.00
CA VAL A 9 -1.93 14.81 -8.32
C VAL A 9 -1.50 16.27 -8.26
N GLY A 10 -1.88 16.99 -7.20
CA GLY A 10 -1.59 18.40 -7.02
C GLY A 10 -2.53 19.30 -7.83
N GLU A 11 -1.95 20.14 -8.68
CA GLU A 11 -2.56 21.33 -9.26
C GLU A 11 -3.72 21.05 -10.24
N ASP A 12 -3.83 19.84 -10.80
CA ASP A 12 -4.95 19.47 -11.68
C ASP A 12 -6.30 19.47 -10.94
N GLY A 13 -6.26 19.45 -9.59
CA GLY A 13 -7.40 19.77 -8.75
C GLY A 13 -8.46 18.67 -8.64
N PRO A 14 -9.62 18.99 -8.05
CA PRO A 14 -10.59 17.99 -7.57
C PRO A 14 -11.22 17.15 -8.68
N THR A 15 -11.20 17.62 -9.94
CA THR A 15 -11.70 16.86 -11.09
C THR A 15 -10.76 15.72 -11.51
N HIS A 16 -9.51 15.75 -11.06
CA HIS A 16 -8.46 14.78 -11.39
C HIS A 16 -7.93 14.02 -10.16
N GLN A 17 -8.45 14.30 -8.97
CA GLN A 17 -8.00 13.70 -7.71
C GLN A 17 -8.97 12.60 -7.29
N PRO A 18 -8.62 11.31 -7.42
CA PRO A 18 -9.46 10.23 -6.96
C PRO A 18 -9.67 10.29 -5.44
N VAL A 19 -10.91 10.08 -4.98
CA VAL A 19 -11.27 10.01 -3.55
C VAL A 19 -11.95 8.67 -3.22
N GLU A 20 -13.08 8.41 -3.85
CA GLU A 20 -13.93 7.24 -3.66
C GLU A 20 -13.63 6.08 -4.62
N HIS A 21 -12.84 6.33 -5.66
CA HIS A 21 -12.59 5.38 -6.76
C HIS A 21 -12.03 4.05 -6.26
N LEU A 22 -11.11 4.08 -5.27
CA LEU A 22 -10.54 2.86 -4.68
C LEU A 22 -11.63 2.01 -3.99
N ALA A 23 -12.53 2.66 -3.26
CA ALA A 23 -13.63 1.98 -2.58
C ALA A 23 -14.64 1.40 -3.59
N ALA A 24 -14.96 2.16 -4.64
CA ALA A 24 -15.83 1.72 -5.72
C ALA A 24 -15.26 0.49 -6.45
N LEU A 25 -13.97 0.52 -6.83
CA LEU A 25 -13.31 -0.60 -7.50
C LEU A 25 -13.27 -1.85 -6.61
N ARG A 26 -12.99 -1.70 -5.30
CA ARG A 26 -12.99 -2.81 -4.34
C ARG A 26 -14.36 -3.47 -4.14
N ALA A 27 -15.44 -2.75 -4.45
CA ALA A 27 -16.80 -3.29 -4.35
C ALA A 27 -17.23 -4.08 -5.59
N ILE A 28 -16.49 -4.02 -6.70
CA ILE A 28 -16.82 -4.74 -7.93
C ILE A 28 -16.52 -6.23 -7.76
N PRO A 29 -17.50 -7.13 -7.93
CA PRO A 29 -17.27 -8.57 -7.87
C PRO A 29 -16.21 -9.02 -8.89
N ASN A 30 -15.34 -9.94 -8.47
CA ASN A 30 -14.28 -10.52 -9.31
C ASN A 30 -13.24 -9.52 -9.86
N LEU A 31 -13.15 -8.31 -9.31
CA LEU A 31 -12.06 -7.38 -9.60
C LEU A 31 -11.03 -7.39 -8.47
N VAL A 32 -9.79 -7.75 -8.78
CA VAL A 32 -8.69 -7.63 -7.80
C VAL A 32 -8.10 -6.23 -7.87
N VAL A 33 -7.95 -5.57 -6.72
CA VAL A 33 -7.41 -4.21 -6.62
C VAL A 33 -6.14 -4.23 -5.78
N ILE A 34 -5.02 -3.82 -6.38
CA ILE A 34 -3.70 -3.78 -5.76
C ILE A 34 -3.17 -2.35 -5.81
N ARG A 35 -2.82 -1.80 -4.63
CA ARG A 35 -2.25 -0.47 -4.48
C ARG A 35 -0.87 -0.57 -3.79
N PRO A 36 0.22 -0.82 -4.55
CA PRO A 36 1.55 -1.10 -4.00
C PRO A 36 2.18 0.14 -3.35
N CYS A 37 2.96 -0.06 -2.29
CA CYS A 37 3.57 1.00 -1.49
C CYS A 37 4.96 1.47 -1.92
N ASP A 38 5.67 0.66 -2.71
CA ASP A 38 6.99 0.99 -3.25
C ASP A 38 7.26 0.28 -4.59
N ALA A 39 8.47 0.49 -5.14
CA ALA A 39 8.87 -0.13 -6.40
C ALA A 39 8.93 -1.67 -6.32
N ASN A 40 9.29 -2.23 -5.16
CA ASN A 40 9.42 -3.67 -4.97
C ASN A 40 8.04 -4.34 -4.95
N GLU A 41 7.09 -3.80 -4.19
CA GLU A 41 5.69 -4.24 -4.23
C GLU A 41 5.08 -4.05 -5.62
N THR A 42 5.42 -2.98 -6.33
CA THR A 42 4.93 -2.77 -7.69
C THR A 42 5.38 -3.90 -8.63
N ALA A 43 6.62 -4.37 -8.49
CA ALA A 43 7.14 -5.50 -9.26
C ALA A 43 6.40 -6.82 -8.92
N GLU A 44 6.15 -7.07 -7.63
CA GLU A 44 5.38 -8.24 -7.19
C GLU A 44 3.91 -8.17 -7.62
N ALA A 45 3.29 -6.98 -7.58
CA ALA A 45 1.93 -6.75 -8.04
C ALA A 45 1.78 -7.08 -9.53
N TRP A 46 2.73 -6.65 -10.36
CA TRP A 46 2.77 -7.04 -11.78
C TRP A 46 2.95 -8.54 -11.96
N ARG A 47 3.89 -9.15 -11.22
CA ARG A 47 4.11 -10.60 -11.28
C ARG A 47 2.85 -11.38 -10.92
N TRP A 48 2.16 -10.96 -9.87
CA TRP A 48 0.89 -11.55 -9.44
C TRP A 48 -0.19 -11.35 -10.51
N ALA A 49 -0.36 -10.13 -11.03
CA ALA A 49 -1.35 -9.80 -12.04
C ALA A 49 -1.18 -10.60 -13.33
N MET A 50 0.06 -10.87 -13.77
CA MET A 50 0.33 -11.69 -14.96
C MET A 50 0.00 -13.18 -14.78
N ARG A 51 -0.02 -13.66 -13.53
CA ARG A 51 -0.36 -15.05 -13.20
C ARG A 51 -1.85 -15.24 -12.92
N HIS A 52 -2.53 -14.19 -12.50
CA HIS A 52 -3.97 -14.22 -12.26
C HIS A 52 -4.74 -14.41 -13.57
N ARG A 53 -5.53 -15.49 -13.66
CA ARG A 53 -6.27 -15.89 -14.87
C ARG A 53 -7.79 -15.83 -14.70
N ASP A 54 -8.27 -15.64 -13.47
CA ASP A 54 -9.69 -15.81 -13.11
C ASP A 54 -10.48 -14.49 -13.11
N GLY A 55 -9.84 -13.36 -13.41
CA GLY A 55 -10.49 -12.06 -13.42
C GLY A 55 -9.55 -10.90 -13.80
N PRO A 56 -10.09 -9.69 -13.93
CA PRO A 56 -9.31 -8.48 -14.13
C PRO A 56 -8.54 -8.07 -12.86
N THR A 57 -7.39 -7.42 -13.07
CA THR A 57 -6.58 -6.83 -12.00
C THR A 57 -6.43 -5.32 -12.20
N ALA A 58 -6.67 -4.56 -11.14
CA ALA A 58 -6.45 -3.13 -11.04
C ALA A 58 -5.20 -2.78 -10.25
N LEU A 59 -4.18 -2.32 -10.97
CA LEU A 59 -2.98 -1.72 -10.39
C LEU A 59 -3.20 -0.20 -10.23
N ILE A 60 -3.18 0.26 -8.98
CA ILE A 60 -3.41 1.65 -8.59
C ILE A 60 -2.07 2.27 -8.18
N LEU A 61 -1.59 3.27 -8.94
CA LEU A 61 -0.21 3.74 -8.90
C LEU A 61 -0.13 5.25 -8.62
N THR A 62 0.85 5.63 -7.81
CA THR A 62 1.08 7.03 -7.44
C THR A 62 1.58 7.86 -8.62
N ARG A 63 1.37 9.18 -8.58
CA ARG A 63 2.07 10.14 -9.47
C ARG A 63 3.45 10.47 -8.90
N GLN A 64 3.47 10.79 -7.62
CA GLN A 64 4.64 11.17 -6.85
C GLN A 64 5.58 9.99 -6.64
N LYS A 65 6.87 10.31 -6.45
CA LYS A 65 7.86 9.34 -6.01
C LYS A 65 7.55 8.91 -4.59
N VAL A 66 7.58 7.60 -4.36
CA VAL A 66 7.59 7.00 -3.02
C VAL A 66 8.96 6.36 -2.78
N PRO A 67 9.52 6.45 -1.56
CA PRO A 67 10.78 5.78 -1.23
C PRO A 67 10.69 4.26 -1.45
N VAL A 68 11.82 3.64 -1.78
CA VAL A 68 11.93 2.18 -1.73
C VAL A 68 12.17 1.78 -0.28
N LEU A 69 11.39 0.84 0.24
CA LEU A 69 11.52 0.40 1.61
C LEU A 69 12.79 -0.44 1.79
N ASP A 70 13.57 -0.15 2.83
CA ASP A 70 14.66 -1.03 3.27
C ASP A 70 14.07 -2.24 4.00
N ARG A 71 14.15 -3.40 3.35
CA ARG A 71 13.59 -4.66 3.85
C ARG A 71 14.58 -5.50 4.66
N THR A 72 15.67 -4.90 5.14
CA THR A 72 16.57 -5.58 6.11
C THR A 72 15.84 -5.91 7.42
N HIS A 73 14.88 -5.07 7.81
CA HIS A 73 14.08 -5.22 9.03
C HIS A 73 12.57 -5.18 8.79
N LEU A 74 12.15 -5.18 7.53
CA LEU A 74 10.74 -5.22 7.14
C LEU A 74 10.47 -6.53 6.38
N ALA A 75 9.24 -7.01 6.42
CA ALA A 75 8.85 -8.20 5.68
C ALA A 75 9.15 -8.04 4.18
N PRO A 76 9.42 -9.12 3.43
CA PRO A 76 9.77 -9.04 2.02
C PRO A 76 8.55 -8.63 1.16
N ALA A 77 8.80 -8.00 0.01
CA ALA A 77 7.73 -7.56 -0.90
C ALA A 77 6.89 -8.73 -1.46
N SER A 78 7.45 -9.94 -1.48
CA SER A 78 6.76 -11.16 -1.93
C SER A 78 5.50 -11.47 -1.11
N GLU A 79 5.40 -10.96 0.11
CA GLU A 79 4.20 -11.10 0.94
C GLU A 79 2.96 -10.41 0.37
N LEU A 80 3.12 -9.53 -0.63
CA LEU A 80 2.01 -8.92 -1.38
C LEU A 80 1.04 -9.97 -1.94
N GLN A 81 1.49 -11.18 -2.24
CA GLN A 81 0.64 -12.27 -2.75
C GLN A 81 -0.51 -12.65 -1.79
N HIS A 82 -0.38 -12.32 -0.50
CA HIS A 82 -1.40 -12.56 0.53
C HIS A 82 -2.43 -11.42 0.62
N GLY A 83 -2.26 -10.33 -0.14
CA GLY A 83 -3.13 -9.15 -0.15
C GLY A 83 -2.86 -8.17 1.00
N ALA A 84 -2.68 -8.68 2.22
CA ALA A 84 -2.21 -7.93 3.37
C ALA A 84 -1.24 -8.79 4.19
N TYR A 85 -0.22 -8.15 4.77
CA TYR A 85 0.80 -8.83 5.56
C TYR A 85 1.35 -7.89 6.63
N VAL A 86 1.96 -8.45 7.67
CA VAL A 86 2.64 -7.65 8.69
C VAL A 86 3.97 -7.17 8.10
N LEU A 87 4.04 -5.89 7.76
CA LEU A 87 5.25 -5.29 7.21
C LEU A 87 6.32 -5.03 8.28
N SER A 88 5.89 -4.63 9.48
CA SER A 88 6.76 -4.21 10.58
C SER A 88 6.12 -4.61 11.91
N GLU A 89 6.80 -5.47 12.67
CA GLU A 89 6.43 -5.84 14.04
C GLU A 89 7.03 -4.85 15.04
N PRO A 90 6.40 -4.64 16.22
CA PRO A 90 7.05 -3.94 17.30
C PRO A 90 8.34 -4.63 17.71
N ARG A 91 9.37 -3.85 18.03
CA ARG A 91 10.68 -4.39 18.46
C ARG A 91 10.61 -5.07 19.82
N GLU A 92 9.73 -4.57 20.69
CA GLU A 92 9.55 -5.05 22.06
C GLU A 92 8.08 -4.99 22.44
N GLY A 93 7.67 -5.86 23.37
CA GLY A 93 6.30 -5.92 23.84
C GLY A 93 5.33 -6.58 22.86
N ARG A 94 4.05 -6.61 23.24
CA ARG A 94 2.96 -7.06 22.37
C ARG A 94 2.28 -5.84 21.76
N PRO A 95 1.90 -5.88 20.47
CA PRO A 95 1.22 -4.77 19.84
C PRO A 95 -0.10 -4.49 20.56
N VAL A 96 -0.34 -3.22 20.88
CA VAL A 96 -1.61 -2.77 21.49
C VAL A 96 -2.61 -2.26 20.46
N ALA A 97 -2.16 -2.00 19.24
CA ALA A 97 -2.96 -1.59 18.10
C ALA A 97 -2.33 -2.06 16.78
N ILE A 98 -3.11 -2.05 15.70
CA ILE A 98 -2.64 -2.37 14.34
C ILE A 98 -2.87 -1.14 13.45
N ILE A 99 -1.82 -0.66 12.79
CA ILE A 99 -1.92 0.38 11.77
C ILE A 99 -2.04 -0.30 10.41
N MET A 100 -3.18 -0.14 9.74
CA MET A 100 -3.39 -0.62 8.38
C MET A 100 -3.22 0.53 7.38
N ALA A 101 -2.36 0.32 6.39
CA ALA A 101 -2.11 1.29 5.33
C ALA A 101 -1.95 0.60 3.97
N SER A 102 -2.07 1.37 2.88
CA SER A 102 -1.84 0.90 1.52
C SER A 102 -1.19 2.01 0.70
N GLY A 103 -0.53 1.67 -0.41
CA GLY A 103 0.05 2.65 -1.31
C GLY A 103 1.02 3.62 -0.61
N SER A 104 0.94 4.89 -0.98
CA SER A 104 1.79 5.95 -0.42
C SER A 104 1.66 6.14 1.10
N GLU A 105 0.56 5.68 1.71
CA GLU A 105 0.30 5.88 3.13
C GLU A 105 1.04 4.87 4.04
N VAL A 106 1.71 3.86 3.47
CA VAL A 106 2.56 2.94 4.24
C VAL A 106 3.75 3.67 4.88
N HIS A 107 4.33 4.65 4.18
CA HIS A 107 5.46 5.44 4.68
C HIS A 107 5.10 6.25 5.94
N PRO A 108 4.05 7.09 5.95
CA PRO A 108 3.64 7.76 7.18
C PRO A 108 3.15 6.79 8.26
N ALA A 109 2.60 5.61 7.91
CA ALA A 109 2.25 4.58 8.90
C ALA A 109 3.48 4.03 9.64
N LEU A 110 4.59 3.79 8.93
CA LEU A 110 5.86 3.37 9.54
C LEU A 110 6.45 4.45 10.44
N GLU A 111 6.36 5.72 10.03
CA GLU A 111 6.79 6.84 10.89
C GLU A 111 5.91 6.98 12.14
N ALA A 112 4.59 6.82 12.00
CA ALA A 112 3.66 6.81 13.13
C ALA A 112 3.98 5.68 14.12
N GLN A 113 4.28 4.47 13.62
CA GLN A 113 4.69 3.35 14.47
C GLN A 113 5.94 3.70 15.31
N LYS A 114 6.96 4.31 14.70
CA LYS A 114 8.18 4.74 15.41
C LYS A 114 7.87 5.77 16.50
N LEU A 115 7.01 6.75 16.20
CA LEU A 115 6.62 7.79 17.15
C LEU A 115 5.82 7.23 18.33
N LEU A 116 4.93 6.26 18.09
CA LEU A 116 4.16 5.58 19.12
C LEU A 116 5.06 4.72 20.02
N ALA A 117 5.98 3.97 19.44
CA ALA A 117 6.94 3.16 20.19
C ALA A 117 7.80 4.03 21.13
N ALA A 118 8.23 5.22 20.68
CA ALA A 118 8.95 6.18 21.52
C ALA A 118 8.13 6.73 22.70
N GLN A 119 6.81 6.62 22.65
CA GLN A 119 5.89 7.00 23.73
C GLN A 119 5.49 5.81 24.62
N GLY A 120 6.12 4.65 24.44
CA GLY A 120 5.78 3.43 25.17
C GLY A 120 4.50 2.76 24.70
N ILE A 121 4.07 3.05 23.45
CA ILE A 121 2.96 2.40 22.78
C ILE A 121 3.56 1.47 21.70
N PRO A 122 3.92 0.22 22.06
CA PRO A 122 4.50 -0.73 21.12
C PRO A 122 3.49 -1.18 20.06
#